data_AF-A0A4U1BAG6-F1
#
_entry.id   AF-A0A4U1BAG6-F1
#
_cell.length_a   1.000
_cell.length_b   1.000
_cell.length_c   1.000
_cell.angle_alpha   90.00
_cell.angle_beta   90.00
_cell.angle_gamma   90.00
#
_symmetry.space_group_name_H-M   'P 1'
#
loop_
_entity.id
_entity.type
_entity.pdbx_description
1 polymer ?
#
loop_
_entity_poly.entity_id
_entity_poly.type
_entity_poly.pdbx_seq_one_letter_code
_entity_poly.pdbx_strand_id
1 'polypeptide(L)'
;MTLANLPEQDLPENHGRFRFLVADGCDLSRHEDNSFHLVHSNSVIEHVGEWSRMKQFASEVARVGQGYFVQTPHYWFPVEPHCLTPCFHWLPRPWRLALVQRFALGNWPRAAGLDDAVRIVDSARLLNRPMMAQLFPGASLLDERLAGLPKSIIAIRPPSLS
;
A
#
# COMPACT_ATOMS: atom_id res chain seq x y z
N MET A 1 11.85 -7.52 -15.39
CA MET A 1 11.00 -7.09 -14.26
C MET A 1 11.57 -5.79 -13.75
N THR A 2 10.72 -4.77 -13.62
CA THR A 2 11.12 -3.45 -13.11
C THR A 2 10.53 -3.27 -11.72
N LEU A 3 11.35 -2.86 -10.75
CA LEU A 3 10.91 -2.54 -9.40
C LEU A 3 10.96 -1.03 -9.19
N ALA A 4 9.86 -0.46 -8.72
CA ALA A 4 9.69 0.95 -8.42
C ALA A 4 9.19 1.11 -6.97
N ASN A 5 9.55 2.22 -6.32
CA ASN A 5 9.29 2.55 -4.90
C ASN A 5 10.25 1.92 -3.87
N LEU A 6 11.54 2.27 -3.95
CA LEU A 6 12.52 2.02 -2.89
C LEU A 6 13.06 3.37 -2.38
N PRO A 7 13.30 3.54 -1.06
CA PRO A 7 13.96 4.73 -0.54
C PRO A 7 15.33 4.90 -1.21
N GLU A 8 15.83 6.15 -1.30
CA GLU A 8 17.08 6.53 -2.00
C GLU A 8 18.37 5.79 -1.55
N GLN A 9 18.30 4.89 -0.57
CA GLN A 9 19.47 4.16 -0.07
C GLN A 9 19.71 2.88 -0.88
N ASP A 10 20.83 2.89 -1.61
CA ASP A 10 21.48 1.78 -2.31
C ASP A 10 20.54 0.90 -3.14
N LEU A 11 20.05 1.46 -4.26
CA LEU A 11 19.48 0.61 -5.30
C LEU A 11 20.54 -0.42 -5.74
N PRO A 12 20.19 -1.72 -5.81
CA PRO A 12 21.07 -2.70 -6.42
C PRO A 12 21.33 -2.29 -7.86
N GLU A 13 22.56 -2.55 -8.34
CA GLU A 13 22.82 -2.43 -9.77
C GLU A 13 21.87 -3.33 -10.57
N ASN A 14 21.51 -2.87 -11.78
CA ASN A 14 20.71 -3.68 -12.69
C ASN A 14 21.40 -5.03 -12.91
N HIS A 15 20.68 -6.12 -12.61
CA HIS A 15 21.26 -7.46 -12.66
C HIS A 15 20.37 -8.41 -13.46
N GLY A 16 20.93 -8.93 -14.57
CA GLY A 16 20.23 -9.84 -15.48
C GLY A 16 18.96 -9.24 -16.05
N ARG A 17 17.80 -9.80 -15.68
CA ARG A 17 16.46 -9.35 -16.16
C ARG A 17 15.79 -8.34 -15.24
N PHE A 18 16.48 -7.89 -14.18
CA PHE A 18 15.95 -6.96 -13.20
C PHE A 18 16.49 -5.55 -13.43
N ARG A 19 15.57 -4.58 -13.45
CA ARG A 19 15.88 -3.15 -13.46
C ARG A 19 15.32 -2.50 -12.21
N PHE A 20 16.12 -1.68 -11.56
CA PHE A 20 15.75 -0.98 -10.32
C PHE A 20 15.64 0.52 -10.60
N LEU A 21 14.54 1.14 -10.16
CA LEU A 21 14.25 2.55 -10.38
C LEU A 21 13.69 3.16 -9.09
N VAL A 22 14.18 4.34 -8.72
CA VAL A 22 13.50 5.21 -7.76
C VAL A 22 12.45 6.02 -8.53
N ALA A 23 11.19 5.85 -8.15
CA ALA A 23 10.06 6.58 -8.73
C ALA A 23 8.94 6.72 -7.70
N ASP A 24 8.14 7.78 -7.82
CA ASP A 24 6.88 7.93 -7.09
C ASP A 24 5.80 7.09 -7.80
N GLY A 25 5.20 6.12 -7.10
CA GLY A 25 4.12 5.31 -7.65
C GLY A 25 2.85 6.10 -8.01
N CYS A 26 2.72 7.33 -7.52
CA CYS A 26 1.64 8.27 -7.88
C CYS A 26 1.93 9.06 -9.16
N ASP A 27 3.17 9.03 -9.66
CA ASP A 27 3.59 9.70 -10.90
C ASP A 27 4.58 8.82 -11.67
N LEU A 28 4.04 8.02 -12.59
CA LEU A 28 4.80 7.20 -13.53
C LEU A 28 4.74 7.80 -14.95
N SER A 29 4.65 9.12 -15.07
CA SER A 29 4.58 9.85 -16.35
C SER A 29 5.77 9.55 -17.30
N ARG A 30 6.90 9.08 -16.76
CA ARG A 30 8.06 8.62 -17.53
C ARG A 30 7.86 7.28 -18.23
N HIS A 31 6.75 6.60 -17.96
CA HIS A 31 6.38 5.31 -18.54
C HIS A 31 5.13 5.48 -19.39
N GLU A 32 5.18 4.93 -20.61
CA GLU A 32 4.06 4.91 -21.52
C GLU A 32 2.94 3.97 -21.01
N ASP A 33 1.74 4.19 -21.55
CA ASP A 33 0.58 3.33 -21.28
C ASP A 33 0.89 1.90 -21.71
N ASN A 34 0.45 0.92 -20.92
CA ASN A 34 0.66 -0.52 -21.18
C ASN A 34 2.13 -0.95 -21.39
N SER A 35 3.09 -0.14 -20.95
CA SER A 35 4.53 -0.43 -21.03
C SER A 35 4.95 -1.66 -20.22
N PHE A 36 4.12 -2.11 -19.27
CA PHE A 36 4.33 -3.33 -18.50
C PHE A 36 3.23 -4.36 -18.76
N HIS A 37 3.63 -5.60 -18.99
CA HIS A 37 2.69 -6.73 -19.08
C HIS A 37 1.93 -6.95 -17.76
N LEU A 38 2.61 -6.80 -16.62
CA LEU A 38 2.02 -6.97 -15.29
C LEU A 38 2.65 -5.97 -14.32
N VAL A 39 1.81 -5.25 -13.56
CA VAL A 39 2.21 -4.43 -12.41
C VAL A 39 1.87 -5.18 -11.13
N HIS A 40 2.84 -5.31 -10.23
CA HIS A 40 2.64 -5.94 -8.91
C HIS A 40 2.95 -4.94 -7.81
N SER A 41 2.02 -4.78 -6.87
CA SER A 41 2.17 -3.93 -5.69
C SER A 41 1.59 -4.62 -4.47
N ASN A 42 2.35 -4.64 -3.37
CA ASN A 42 1.94 -5.23 -2.10
C ASN A 42 2.17 -4.22 -0.97
N SER A 43 1.10 -3.92 -0.22
CA SER A 43 1.09 -3.01 0.93
C SER A 43 1.59 -1.58 0.65
N VAL A 44 1.71 -1.15 -0.61
CA VAL A 44 2.19 0.20 -0.95
C VAL A 44 1.07 1.25 -0.88
N ILE A 45 -0.11 0.92 -1.38
CA ILE A 45 -1.20 1.89 -1.60
C ILE A 45 -1.68 2.55 -0.31
N GLU A 46 -1.57 1.88 0.84
CA GLU A 46 -1.93 2.46 2.14
C GLU A 46 -0.91 3.50 2.66
N HIS A 47 0.28 3.56 2.07
CA HIS A 47 1.38 4.45 2.46
C HIS A 47 1.58 5.64 1.52
N VAL A 48 0.90 5.70 0.38
CA VAL A 48 1.12 6.80 -0.60
C VAL A 48 0.54 8.15 -0.16
N GLY A 49 -0.17 8.18 0.97
CA GLY A 49 -0.71 9.38 1.60
C GLY A 49 -2.23 9.45 1.55
N GLU A 50 -2.77 10.63 1.28
CA GLU A 50 -4.21 10.89 1.27
C GLU A 50 -4.94 10.24 0.09
N TRP A 51 -6.27 10.22 0.16
CA TRP A 51 -7.14 9.64 -0.86
C TRP A 51 -6.86 10.13 -2.29
N SER A 52 -6.47 11.40 -2.46
CA SER A 52 -6.08 11.94 -3.78
C SER A 52 -4.84 11.23 -4.35
N ARG A 53 -3.83 10.97 -3.52
CA ARG A 53 -2.61 10.24 -3.89
C ARG A 53 -2.90 8.76 -4.14
N MET A 54 -3.79 8.14 -3.36
CA MET A 54 -4.25 6.77 -3.62
C MET A 54 -4.93 6.64 -4.99
N LYS A 55 -5.76 7.62 -5.37
CA LYS A 55 -6.36 7.66 -6.72
C LYS A 55 -5.32 7.82 -7.82
N GLN A 56 -4.32 8.68 -7.62
CA GLN A 56 -3.21 8.84 -8.57
C GLN A 56 -2.43 7.53 -8.73
N PHE A 57 -2.06 6.90 -7.61
CA PHE A 57 -1.40 5.60 -7.61
C PHE A 57 -2.19 4.54 -8.37
N ALA A 58 -3.49 4.40 -8.05
CA ALA A 58 -4.34 3.41 -8.72
C ALA A 58 -4.49 3.69 -10.23
N SER A 59 -4.60 4.97 -10.61
CA SER A 59 -4.64 5.40 -12.01
C SER A 59 -3.34 5.05 -12.74
N GLU A 60 -2.19 5.36 -12.15
CA GLU A 60 -0.89 5.07 -12.77
C GLU A 60 -0.66 3.57 -12.92
N VAL A 61 -0.95 2.76 -11.89
CA VAL A 61 -0.90 1.29 -11.95
C VAL A 61 -1.77 0.75 -13.10
N ALA A 62 -3.01 1.24 -13.21
CA ALA A 62 -3.94 0.80 -14.26
C ALA A 62 -3.55 1.27 -15.66
N ARG A 63 -2.87 2.43 -15.77
CA ARG A 63 -2.42 3.02 -17.03
C ARG A 63 -1.18 2.33 -17.59
N VAL A 64 -0.14 2.13 -16.76
CA VAL A 64 1.14 1.57 -17.24
C VAL A 64 1.10 0.05 -17.40
N GLY A 65 0.18 -0.64 -16.74
CA GLY A 65 0.08 -2.10 -16.73
C GLY A 65 -1.06 -2.65 -17.60
N GLN A 66 -0.75 -3.57 -18.51
CA GLN A 66 -1.75 -4.37 -19.24
C GLN A 66 -2.59 -5.21 -18.26
N GLY A 67 -1.94 -5.76 -17.23
CA GLY A 67 -2.58 -6.34 -16.05
C GLY A 67 -1.94 -5.82 -14.76
N TYR A 68 -2.62 -6.03 -13.63
CA TYR A 68 -2.08 -5.69 -12.32
C TYR A 68 -2.57 -6.63 -11.21
N PHE A 69 -1.75 -6.70 -10.16
CA PHE A 69 -2.05 -7.31 -8.86
C PHE A 69 -1.69 -6.29 -7.78
N VAL A 70 -2.69 -5.75 -7.10
CA VAL A 70 -2.52 -4.77 -6.02
C VAL A 70 -3.13 -5.34 -4.75
N GLN A 71 -2.30 -5.64 -3.77
CA GLN A 71 -2.72 -6.15 -2.47
C GLN A 71 -2.43 -5.11 -1.38
N THR A 72 -3.33 -5.02 -0.41
CA THR A 72 -3.15 -4.22 0.81
C THR A 72 -3.87 -4.87 1.99
N PRO A 73 -3.39 -4.68 3.23
CA PRO A 73 -4.12 -5.08 4.43
C PRO A 73 -5.56 -4.56 4.45
N HIS A 74 -6.47 -5.38 4.97
CA HIS A 74 -7.89 -5.04 5.00
C HIS A 74 -8.25 -4.36 6.32
N TYR A 75 -8.91 -3.20 6.26
CA TYR A 75 -9.42 -2.45 7.43
C TYR A 75 -10.25 -3.30 8.42
N TRP A 76 -10.91 -4.37 7.98
CA TRP A 76 -11.75 -5.21 8.82
C TRP A 76 -10.97 -6.35 9.52
N PHE A 77 -9.67 -6.48 9.26
CA PHE A 77 -8.83 -7.38 10.05
C PHE A 77 -8.55 -6.76 11.42
N PRO A 78 -8.70 -7.49 12.53
CA PRO A 78 -8.60 -6.91 13.87
C PRO A 78 -7.16 -6.64 14.33
N VAL A 79 -6.13 -7.00 13.55
CA VAL A 79 -4.73 -6.78 13.94
C VAL A 79 -4.12 -5.77 12.99
N GLU A 80 -3.62 -4.66 13.54
CA GLU A 80 -2.88 -3.67 12.76
C GLU A 80 -1.60 -4.31 12.20
N PRO A 81 -1.41 -4.34 10.87
CA PRO A 81 -0.30 -5.05 10.24
C PRO A 81 1.08 -4.48 10.60
N HIS A 82 1.15 -3.17 10.90
CA HIS A 82 2.41 -2.47 11.15
C HIS A 82 2.92 -2.64 12.58
N CYS A 83 2.03 -2.47 13.55
CA CYS A 83 2.39 -2.48 14.97
C CYS A 83 1.92 -3.74 15.70
N LEU A 84 1.29 -4.68 14.99
CA LEU A 84 0.76 -5.96 15.48
C LEU A 84 -0.16 -5.82 16.70
N THR A 85 -0.74 -4.63 16.88
CA THR A 85 -1.59 -4.29 18.01
C THR A 85 -3.05 -4.50 17.62
N PRO A 86 -3.81 -5.31 18.39
CA PRO A 86 -5.22 -5.53 18.11
C PRO A 86 -6.03 -4.23 18.17
N CYS A 87 -6.96 -4.09 17.22
CA CYS A 87 -7.95 -3.02 17.09
C CYS A 87 -7.38 -1.60 16.98
N PHE A 88 -6.08 -1.44 16.74
CA PHE A 88 -5.41 -0.14 16.81
C PHE A 88 -5.99 0.89 15.82
N HIS A 89 -6.14 0.55 14.54
CA HIS A 89 -6.72 1.44 13.50
C HIS A 89 -8.17 1.85 13.75
N TRP A 90 -8.91 1.07 14.55
CA TRP A 90 -10.30 1.42 14.93
C TRP A 90 -10.39 2.39 16.09
N LEU A 91 -9.29 2.64 16.81
CA LEU A 91 -9.29 3.57 17.93
C LEU A 91 -9.39 5.03 17.46
N PRO A 92 -10.07 5.90 18.23
CA PRO A 92 -10.06 7.33 17.99
C PRO A 92 -8.63 7.87 17.87
N ARG A 93 -8.41 8.83 16.97
CA ARG A 93 -7.07 9.37 16.69
C ARG A 93 -6.31 9.83 17.95
N PRO A 94 -6.90 10.55 18.92
CA PRO A 94 -6.19 10.93 20.14
C PRO A 94 -5.65 9.74 20.94
N TRP A 95 -6.34 8.60 20.90
CA TRP A 95 -5.93 7.39 21.62
C TRP A 95 -4.79 6.70 20.91
N ARG A 96 -4.84 6.61 19.57
CA ARG A 96 -3.71 6.12 18.76
C ARG A 96 -2.44 6.93 19.04
N LEU A 97 -2.54 8.25 19.06
CA LEU A 97 -1.42 9.15 19.39
C LEU A 97 -0.89 8.95 20.81
N ALA A 98 -1.79 8.75 21.79
CA ALA A 98 -1.38 8.50 23.16
C ALA A 98 -0.66 7.15 23.31
N LEU A 99 -1.10 6.11 22.60
CA LEU A 99 -0.50 4.78 22.63
C LEU A 99 0.92 4.80 22.06
N VAL A 100 1.13 5.37 20.87
CA VAL A 100 2.47 5.41 20.24
C VAL A 100 3.46 6.31 21.00
N GLN A 101 2.98 7.29 21.77
CA GLN A 101 3.83 8.09 22.65
C GLN A 101 4.22 7.37 23.95
N ARG A 102 3.38 6.43 24.41
CA ARG A 102 3.62 5.71 25.68
C ARG A 102 4.40 4.43 25.48
N PHE A 103 4.20 3.74 24.36
CA PHE A 103 4.71 2.40 24.12
C PHE A 103 5.40 2.30 22.75
N ALA A 104 6.39 1.41 22.65
CA ALA A 104 6.80 0.87 21.35
C ALA A 104 5.82 -0.25 20.97
N LEU A 105 5.32 -0.24 19.74
CA LEU A 105 4.26 -1.15 19.28
C LEU A 105 4.72 -1.89 18.01
N GLY A 106 5.00 -3.18 18.14
CA GLY A 106 5.47 -4.01 17.01
C GLY A 106 6.70 -3.40 16.34
N ASN A 107 6.57 -3.03 15.06
CA ASN A 107 7.66 -2.42 14.29
C ASN A 107 7.80 -0.91 14.51
N TRP A 108 6.91 -0.27 15.27
CA TRP A 108 6.98 1.16 15.55
C TRP A 108 7.70 1.44 16.86
N PRO A 109 8.79 2.23 16.84
CA PRO A 109 9.41 2.70 18.08
C PRO A 109 8.43 3.61 18.82
N ARG A 110 8.67 3.78 20.14
CA ARG A 110 7.95 4.80 20.91
C ARG A 110 8.26 6.17 20.31
N ALA A 111 7.21 6.94 20.01
CA ALA A 111 7.34 8.25 19.43
C ALA A 111 8.18 9.18 20.32
N ALA A 112 9.08 9.95 19.72
CA ALA A 112 9.93 10.92 20.42
C ALA A 112 9.15 12.15 20.93
N GLY A 113 7.99 12.42 20.34
CA GLY A 113 7.11 13.52 20.69
C GLY A 113 5.83 13.53 19.86
N LEU A 114 5.03 14.59 19.97
CA LEU A 114 3.74 14.69 19.29
C LEU A 114 3.86 14.67 17.76
N ASP A 115 4.85 15.37 17.19
CA ASP A 115 5.06 15.41 15.74
C ASP A 115 5.40 14.02 15.18
N ASP A 116 6.29 13.30 15.85
CA ASP A 116 6.65 11.92 15.51
C ASP A 116 5.45 10.96 15.65
N ALA A 117 4.65 11.12 16.71
CA ALA A 117 3.44 10.35 16.91
C ALA A 117 2.41 10.56 15.78
N VAL A 118 2.26 11.81 15.32
CA VAL A 118 1.39 12.15 14.19
C VAL A 118 1.90 11.50 12.91
N ARG A 119 3.21 11.56 12.64
CA ARG A 119 3.82 10.91 11.47
C ARG A 119 3.61 9.40 11.48
N ILE A 120 3.81 8.74 12.62
CA ILE A 120 3.57 7.30 12.77
C ILE A 120 2.11 6.94 12.53
N VAL A 121 1.17 7.65 13.17
CA VAL A 121 -0.27 7.33 13.05
C VAL A 121 -0.81 7.61 11.65
N ASP A 122 -0.29 8.62 10.97
CA ASP A 122 -0.75 9.03 9.65
C ASP A 122 0.08 8.38 8.50
N SER A 123 1.07 7.52 8.82
CA SER A 123 1.93 6.87 7.81
C SER A 123 1.21 5.81 6.99
N ALA A 124 0.09 5.29 7.47
CA ALA A 124 -0.68 4.24 6.82
C ALA A 124 -2.17 4.48 6.95
N ARG A 125 -2.92 4.17 5.89
CA ARG A 125 -4.38 4.29 5.83
C ARG A 125 -4.97 3.03 5.24
N LEU A 126 -5.46 2.15 6.12
CA LEU A 126 -6.05 0.88 5.72
C LEU A 126 -7.29 1.10 4.87
N LEU A 127 -7.43 0.27 3.83
CA LEU A 127 -8.53 0.33 2.88
C LEU A 127 -9.57 -0.75 3.18
N ASN A 128 -10.83 -0.44 2.85
CA ASN A 128 -11.92 -1.42 2.82
C ASN A 128 -12.32 -1.74 1.37
N ARG A 129 -13.18 -2.75 1.20
CA ARG A 129 -13.60 -3.22 -0.11
C ARG A 129 -14.26 -2.15 -1.00
N PRO A 130 -15.21 -1.32 -0.52
CA PRO A 130 -15.74 -0.21 -1.32
C PRO A 130 -14.68 0.78 -1.81
N MET A 131 -13.71 1.13 -0.96
CA MET A 131 -12.61 2.03 -1.35
C MET A 131 -11.72 1.38 -2.42
N MET A 132 -11.36 0.10 -2.26
CA MET A 132 -10.61 -0.64 -3.28
C MET A 132 -11.36 -0.74 -4.61
N ALA A 133 -12.68 -0.94 -4.57
CA ALA A 133 -13.53 -0.95 -5.77
C ALA A 133 -13.54 0.41 -6.47
N GLN A 134 -13.56 1.50 -5.71
CA GLN A 134 -13.50 2.86 -6.25
C GLN A 134 -12.13 3.20 -6.86
N LEU A 135 -11.05 2.67 -6.28
CA LEU A 135 -9.69 2.86 -6.78
C LEU A 135 -9.42 2.02 -8.03
N PHE A 136 -9.95 0.79 -8.09
CA PHE A 136 -9.75 -0.15 -9.19
C PHE A 136 -11.07 -0.66 -9.77
N PRO A 137 -11.86 0.19 -10.48
CA PRO A 137 -13.21 -0.17 -10.94
C PRO A 137 -13.25 -1.29 -11.99
N GLY A 138 -12.13 -1.55 -12.67
CA GLY A 138 -12.00 -2.65 -13.65
C GLY A 138 -11.39 -3.94 -13.09
N ALA A 139 -11.18 -4.03 -11.78
CA ALA A 139 -10.55 -5.18 -11.14
C ALA A 139 -11.58 -6.17 -10.59
N SER A 140 -11.21 -7.44 -10.55
CA SER A 140 -11.81 -8.39 -9.62
C SER A 140 -11.23 -8.17 -8.23
N LEU A 141 -12.08 -8.13 -7.20
CA LEU A 141 -11.64 -8.00 -5.81
C LEU A 141 -11.71 -9.34 -5.08
N LEU A 142 -10.60 -9.74 -4.47
CA LEU A 142 -10.47 -10.97 -3.68
C LEU A 142 -10.08 -10.62 -2.24
N ASP A 143 -10.71 -11.24 -1.27
CA ASP A 143 -10.30 -11.15 0.13
C ASP A 143 -9.43 -12.37 0.48
N GLU A 144 -8.20 -12.12 0.92
CA GLU A 144 -7.38 -13.14 1.56
C GLU A 144 -7.84 -13.26 3.01
N ARG A 145 -8.24 -14.46 3.44
CA ARG A 145 -8.82 -14.67 4.78
C ARG A 145 -7.90 -15.48 5.67
N LEU A 146 -7.78 -15.07 6.93
CA LEU A 146 -7.13 -15.81 8.00
C LEU A 146 -8.15 -16.09 9.11
N ALA A 147 -8.31 -17.36 9.49
CA ALA A 147 -9.32 -17.79 10.47
C ALA A 147 -10.73 -17.25 10.18
N GLY A 148 -11.09 -17.13 8.89
CA GLY A 148 -12.39 -16.62 8.46
C GLY A 148 -12.51 -15.09 8.46
N LEU A 149 -11.51 -14.33 8.87
CA LEU A 149 -11.50 -12.85 8.83
C LEU A 149 -10.73 -12.35 7.60
N PRO A 150 -11.17 -11.25 6.94
CA PRO A 150 -10.46 -10.71 5.79
C PRO A 150 -9.16 -10.06 6.27
N LYS A 151 -8.03 -10.73 6.03
CA LYS A 151 -6.69 -10.28 6.40
C LYS A 151 -6.20 -9.20 5.44
N SER A 152 -6.38 -9.45 4.14
CA SER A 152 -5.99 -8.52 3.10
C SER A 152 -6.99 -8.53 1.96
N ILE A 153 -6.95 -7.48 1.15
CA ILE A 153 -7.78 -7.33 -0.05
C ILE A 153 -6.87 -7.13 -1.27
N ILE A 154 -7.24 -7.79 -2.36
CA ILE A 154 -6.48 -7.85 -3.60
C ILE A 154 -7.38 -7.32 -4.72
N ALA A 155 -6.89 -6.33 -5.48
CA ALA A 155 -7.42 -5.94 -6.77
C ALA A 155 -6.59 -6.60 -7.88
N ILE A 156 -7.23 -7.41 -8.71
CA ILE A 156 -6.58 -8.12 -9.83
C ILE A 156 -7.25 -7.81 -11.15
N ARG A 157 -6.45 -7.49 -12.17
CA ARG A 157 -6.84 -7.45 -13.58
C ARG A 157 -5.80 -8.25 -14.37
N PRO A 158 -6.16 -9.38 -14.99
CA PRO A 158 -5.22 -10.14 -15.82
C PRO A 158 -4.86 -9.35 -17.08
N PRO A 159 -3.65 -9.52 -17.64
CA PRO A 159 -3.31 -8.99 -18.95
C PRO A 159 -4.20 -9.63 -20.02
N SER A 160 -4.59 -8.87 -21.04
CA SER A 160 -5.27 -9.44 -22.20
C SER A 160 -4.33 -10.41 -22.93
N LEU A 161 -4.79 -11.63 -23.18
CA LEU A 161 -4.07 -12.57 -24.05
C LEU A 161 -4.22 -12.08 -25.49
N SER A 162 -3.14 -11.56 -26.06
CA SER A 162 -3.02 -11.26 -27.50
C SER A 162 -2.67 -12.50 -28.30
#